data_AF-A0A946NQZ7-F1
#
_entry.id   AF-A0A946NQZ7-F1
#
_cell.length_a   1.000
_cell.length_b   1.000
_cell.length_c   1.000
_cell.angle_alpha   90.00
_cell.angle_beta   90.00
_cell.angle_gamma   90.00
#
_symmetry.space_group_name_H-M   'P 1'
#
loop_
_entity.id
_entity.type
_entity.pdbx_description
1 polymer ?
#
loop_
_entity_poly.entity_id
_entity_poly.type
_entity_poly.pdbx_seq_one_letter_code
_entity_poly.pdbx_strand_id
1 'polypeptide(L)'
;MSLSELNSTASYLKRIDNKFLLNSKQFSEIIKDLKKDFKVLEIDGKKTFSYDNIYMDTNDYHFYNQHQNKEKSRTKVRTRYYVDSNLAFFEYKQKNN
;
A
#
# COMPACT_ATOMS: atom_id res chain seq x y z
N MET A 1 17.61 -1.81 -2.96
CA MET A 1 17.50 -0.37 -3.29
C MET A 1 17.04 0.33 -2.03
N SER A 2 17.66 1.44 -1.65
CA SER A 2 17.27 2.19 -0.46
C SER A 2 16.03 3.06 -0.74
N LEU A 3 15.38 3.55 0.33
CA LEU A 3 14.25 4.48 0.18
C LEU A 3 14.67 5.79 -0.51
N SER A 4 15.89 6.27 -0.25
CA SER A 4 16.42 7.49 -0.87
C SER A 4 16.60 7.32 -2.38
N GLU A 5 17.14 6.17 -2.82
CA GLU A 5 17.30 5.83 -4.24
C GLU A 5 15.97 5.68 -4.97
N LEU A 6 14.96 5.11 -4.30
CA LEU A 6 13.61 4.99 -4.84
C LEU A 6 12.98 6.37 -5.03
N ASN A 7 13.07 7.24 -4.02
CA ASN A 7 12.46 8.56 -4.05
C ASN A 7 13.08 9.46 -5.12
N SER A 8 14.40 9.38 -5.34
CA SER A 8 15.09 10.18 -6.37
C SER A 8 14.72 9.79 -7.80
N THR A 9 14.28 8.55 -8.02
CA THR A 9 13.87 8.04 -9.35
C THR A 9 12.37 8.13 -9.61
N ALA A 10 11.55 8.28 -8.57
CA ALA A 10 10.08 8.19 -8.64
C ALA A 10 9.35 9.54 -8.88
N SER A 11 10.03 10.69 -8.78
CA SER A 11 9.40 12.02 -8.68
C SER A 11 8.57 12.47 -9.90
N TYR A 12 8.71 11.82 -11.06
CA TYR A 12 8.04 12.21 -12.31
C TYR A 12 7.11 11.13 -12.91
N LEU A 13 6.85 10.04 -12.19
CA LEU A 13 6.08 8.93 -12.72
C LEU A 13 4.59 9.05 -12.42
N LYS A 14 3.77 9.03 -13.48
CA LYS A 14 2.33 8.78 -13.35
C LYS A 14 2.13 7.34 -12.89
N ARG A 15 1.80 7.17 -11.61
CA ARG A 15 1.60 5.84 -11.01
C ARG A 15 0.28 5.21 -11.47
N ILE A 16 0.36 4.01 -12.01
CA ILE A 16 -0.78 3.12 -12.28
C ILE A 16 -0.70 1.94 -11.32
N ASP A 17 -1.84 1.55 -10.74
CA ASP A 17 -1.94 0.45 -9.75
C ASP A 17 -2.86 -0.64 -10.30
N ASN A 18 -2.31 -1.83 -10.52
CA ASN A 18 -3.04 -3.04 -10.90
C ASN A 18 -2.84 -4.10 -9.82
N LYS A 19 -3.91 -4.79 -9.42
CA LYS A 19 -3.90 -5.79 -8.35
C LYS A 19 -4.25 -7.16 -8.90
N PHE A 20 -3.46 -8.16 -8.52
CA PHE A 20 -3.62 -9.54 -8.95
C PHE A 20 -3.68 -10.45 -7.72
N LEU A 21 -4.56 -11.45 -7.76
CA LEU A 21 -4.56 -12.54 -6.79
C LEU A 21 -3.69 -13.67 -7.33
N LEU A 22 -2.74 -14.14 -6.53
CA LEU A 22 -1.78 -15.17 -6.90
C LEU A 22 -1.72 -16.22 -5.80
N ASN A 23 -1.54 -17.49 -6.19
CA ASN A 23 -1.14 -18.52 -5.26
C ASN A 23 0.40 -18.52 -5.08
N SER A 24 0.88 -19.28 -4.08
CA SER A 24 2.31 -19.34 -3.74
C SER A 24 3.20 -19.86 -4.88
N LYS A 25 2.70 -20.80 -5.68
CA LYS A 25 3.42 -21.34 -6.84
C LYS A 25 3.60 -20.27 -7.92
N GLN A 26 2.52 -19.60 -8.31
CA GLN A 26 2.55 -18.51 -9.29
C GLN A 26 3.48 -17.38 -8.85
N PHE A 27 3.43 -16.98 -7.57
CA PHE A 27 4.32 -15.96 -7.04
C PHE A 27 5.81 -16.36 -7.16
N SER A 28 6.12 -17.62 -6.85
CA SER A 28 7.49 -18.16 -6.92
C SER A 28 8.04 -18.25 -8.33
N GLU A 29 7.18 -18.42 -9.34
CA GLU A 29 7.55 -18.37 -10.75
C GLU A 29 7.79 -16.93 -11.20
N ILE A 30 6.83 -16.03 -10.97
CA ILE A 30 6.90 -14.62 -11.40
C ILE A 30 8.09 -13.88 -10.78
N ILE A 31 8.40 -14.14 -9.50
CA ILE A 31 9.50 -13.43 -8.84
C ILE A 31 10.85 -13.73 -9.48
N LYS A 32 11.03 -14.87 -10.15
CA LYS A 32 12.27 -15.20 -10.86
C LYS A 32 12.46 -14.29 -12.06
N ASP A 33 11.38 -14.03 -12.80
CA ASP A 33 11.39 -13.19 -13.99
C ASP A 33 11.56 -11.71 -13.61
N LEU A 34 10.90 -11.25 -12.54
CA LEU A 34 10.97 -9.86 -12.08
C LEU A 34 12.35 -9.44 -11.57
N LYS A 35 13.20 -10.38 -11.10
CA LYS A 35 14.54 -10.07 -10.56
C LYS A 35 15.44 -9.34 -11.55
N LYS A 36 15.21 -9.49 -12.85
CA LYS A 36 16.01 -8.85 -13.89
C LYS A 36 15.77 -7.34 -13.93
N ASP A 37 14.52 -6.92 -13.81
CA ASP A 37 14.10 -5.54 -14.09
C ASP A 37 13.71 -4.78 -12.81
N PHE A 38 13.45 -5.48 -11.70
CA PHE A 38 13.00 -4.88 -10.44
C PHE A 38 13.98 -5.13 -9.30
N LYS A 39 14.07 -4.15 -8.39
CA LYS A 39 14.83 -4.26 -7.14
C LYS A 39 13.88 -4.30 -5.95
N VAL A 40 14.22 -5.09 -4.94
CA VAL A 40 13.52 -5.09 -3.64
C VAL A 40 13.95 -3.86 -2.84
N LEU A 41 12.98 -3.16 -2.27
CA LEU A 41 13.22 -2.07 -1.33
C LEU A 41 13.81 -2.64 -0.04
N GLU A 42 14.89 -2.02 0.43
CA GLU A 42 15.57 -2.35 1.67
C GLU A 42 15.73 -1.08 2.50
N ILE A 43 15.33 -1.13 3.76
CA ILE A 43 15.45 -0.03 4.73
C ILE A 43 16.01 -0.64 6.00
N ASP A 44 17.14 -0.12 6.49
CA ASP A 44 17.80 -0.59 7.70
C ASP A 44 18.05 -2.12 7.72
N GLY A 45 18.47 -2.68 6.57
CA GLY A 45 18.73 -4.11 6.39
C GLY A 45 17.47 -5.00 6.29
N LYS A 46 16.27 -4.41 6.37
CA LYS A 46 14.99 -5.13 6.28
C LYS A 46 14.38 -5.01 4.88
N LYS A 47 13.84 -6.12 4.37
CA LYS A 47 13.10 -6.22 3.10
C LYS A 47 11.62 -6.56 3.27
N THR A 48 11.25 -6.93 4.49
CA THR A 48 9.88 -7.24 4.91
C THR A 48 9.48 -6.22 5.95
N PHE A 49 8.35 -5.56 5.73
CA PHE A 49 7.86 -4.48 6.58
C PHE A 49 6.48 -4.85 7.11
N SER A 50 6.32 -4.78 8.43
CA SER A 50 5.08 -5.09 9.11
C SER A 50 4.28 -3.81 9.36
N TYR A 51 3.00 -3.86 9.00
CA TYR A 51 2.08 -2.74 9.19
C TYR A 51 0.83 -3.25 9.88
N ASP A 52 0.37 -2.51 10.88
CA ASP A 52 -0.96 -2.65 11.43
C ASP A 52 -1.83 -1.48 10.93
N ASN A 53 -3.04 -1.78 10.48
CA ASN A 53 -3.96 -0.78 9.93
C ASN A 53 -5.32 -0.92 10.63
N ILE A 54 -5.71 0.12 11.35
CA ILE A 54 -7.06 0.25 11.91
C ILE A 54 -7.86 1.16 10.99
N TYR A 55 -8.86 0.61 10.32
CA TYR A 55 -9.84 1.41 9.57
C TYR A 55 -10.95 1.84 10.52
N MET A 56 -11.16 3.15 10.60
CA MET A 56 -12.20 3.74 11.42
C MET A 56 -13.46 3.85 10.57
N ASP A 57 -14.60 3.55 11.18
CA ASP A 57 -15.91 3.71 10.57
C ASP A 57 -16.92 4.19 11.63
N THR A 58 -18.09 4.50 11.14
CA THR A 58 -19.30 4.82 11.91
C THR A 58 -20.05 3.54 12.29
N ASN A 59 -20.96 3.64 13.25
CA ASN A 59 -21.76 2.49 13.70
C ASN A 59 -22.64 1.90 12.59
N ASP A 60 -23.01 2.69 11.58
CA ASP A 60 -23.80 2.29 10.40
C ASP A 60 -22.93 1.86 9.21
N TYR A 61 -21.61 1.68 9.40
CA TYR A 61 -20.68 1.27 8.36
C TYR A 61 -20.64 2.22 7.15
N HIS A 62 -20.82 3.52 7.39
CA HIS A 62 -20.91 4.54 6.35
C HIS A 62 -19.76 4.47 5.33
N PHE A 63 -18.50 4.44 5.77
CA PHE A 63 -17.35 4.45 4.85
C PHE A 63 -17.19 3.11 4.12
N TYR A 64 -17.50 2.01 4.78
CA TYR A 64 -17.57 0.70 4.14
C TYR A 64 -18.63 0.68 3.03
N ASN A 65 -19.84 1.17 3.29
CA ASN A 65 -20.94 1.21 2.33
C ASN A 65 -20.58 2.10 1.12
N GLN A 66 -20.00 3.28 1.34
CA GLN A 66 -19.45 4.12 0.26
C GLN A 66 -18.48 3.34 -0.63
N HIS A 67 -17.60 2.54 -0.02
CA HIS A 67 -16.61 1.76 -0.76
C HIS A 67 -17.24 0.64 -1.59
N GLN A 68 -18.14 -0.13 -0.99
CA GLN A 68 -18.82 -1.26 -1.64
C GLN A 68 -19.72 -0.80 -2.78
N ASN A 69 -20.47 0.28 -2.56
CA ASN A 69 -21.36 0.88 -3.56
C ASN A 69 -20.61 1.65 -4.65
N LYS A 70 -19.28 1.70 -4.57
CA LYS A 70 -18.40 2.41 -5.52
C LYS A 70 -18.78 3.87 -5.69
N GLU A 71 -19.20 4.51 -4.61
CA GLU A 71 -19.58 5.92 -4.62
C GLU A 71 -18.44 6.79 -5.17
N LYS A 72 -18.84 7.88 -5.85
CA LYS A 72 -17.94 8.83 -6.49
C LYS A 72 -17.10 9.58 -5.45
N SER A 73 -17.79 10.14 -4.45
CA SER A 73 -17.21 10.65 -3.23
C SER A 73 -17.09 9.49 -2.25
N ARG A 74 -15.88 9.16 -1.83
CA ARG A 74 -15.68 8.12 -0.82
C ARG A 74 -14.51 8.44 0.09
N THR A 75 -14.74 8.20 1.37
CA THR A 75 -13.78 8.48 2.43
C THR A 75 -13.23 7.18 2.99
N LYS A 76 -11.93 7.17 3.30
CA LYS A 76 -11.30 6.14 4.12
C LYS A 76 -10.50 6.84 5.21
N VAL A 77 -10.78 6.50 6.46
CA VAL A 77 -10.03 6.98 7.61
C VAL A 77 -9.31 5.78 8.24
N ARG A 78 -8.01 5.91 8.47
CA ARG A 78 -7.24 4.85 9.13
C ARG A 78 -6.10 5.39 9.96
N THR A 79 -5.72 4.63 10.98
CA THR A 79 -4.38 4.74 11.56
C THR A 79 -3.52 3.62 11.00
N ARG A 80 -2.32 3.96 10.51
CA ARG A 80 -1.32 3.01 10.09
C ARG A 80 -0.15 3.05 11.04
N TYR A 81 0.10 1.92 11.70
CA TYR A 81 1.25 1.73 12.58
C TYR A 81 2.33 0.92 11.86
N TYR A 82 3.49 1.53 11.73
CA TYR A 82 4.71 0.96 11.16
C TYR A 82 5.46 0.27 12.30
N VAL A 83 5.20 -1.02 12.47
CA VAL A 83 5.67 -1.80 13.63
C VAL A 83 7.19 -1.76 13.74
N ASP A 84 7.88 -1.88 12.60
CA ASP A 84 9.33 -1.93 12.53
C ASP A 84 10.04 -0.62 12.92
N SER A 85 9.36 0.53 12.79
CA SER A 85 9.90 1.85 13.12
C SER A 85 9.23 2.51 14.33
N ASN A 86 8.24 1.84 14.94
CA ASN A 86 7.43 2.38 16.04
C ASN A 86 6.81 3.76 15.71
N LEU A 87 6.37 3.94 14.46
CA LEU A 87 5.74 5.17 13.98
C LEU A 87 4.27 4.93 13.66
N ALA A 88 3.40 5.87 14.05
CA ALA A 88 1.99 5.83 13.72
C ALA A 88 1.58 7.08 12.95
N PHE A 89 0.76 6.89 11.91
CA PHE A 89 0.21 7.98 11.12
C PHE A 89 -1.31 7.86 11.07
N PHE A 90 -2.00 8.96 11.36
CA PHE A 90 -3.41 9.11 11.08
C PHE A 90 -3.57 9.56 9.63
N GLU A 91 -4.29 8.77 8.83
CA GLU A 91 -4.48 8.99 7.41
C GLU A 91 -5.96 9.20 7.08
N TYR A 92 -6.26 10.35 6.49
CA TYR A 92 -7.55 10.65 5.87
C TYR A 92 -7.39 10.62 4.35
N LYS A 93 -8.17 9.78 3.68
CA LYS A 93 -8.16 9.68 2.22
C LYS A 93 -9.56 9.94 1.67
N GLN A 94 -9.68 11.03 0.92
CA GLN A 94 -10.87 11.35 0.16
C GLN A 94 -10.63 11.07 -1.32
N LYS A 95 -11.59 10.42 -1.96
CA LYS A 95 -11.66 10.36 -3.42
C LYS A 95 -12.84 11.21 -3.87
N ASN A 96 -12.56 12.23 -4.67
CA ASN A 96 -13.54 13.09 -5.31
C ASN A 96 -13.35 12.93 -6.83
N ASN A 97 -14.25 12.20 -7.49
CA ASN A 97 -14.19 11.94 -8.94
C ASN A 97 -15.50 12.35 -9.60
#